data_AF-A0A524AHN8-F1
#
_entry.id   AF-A0A524AHN8-F1
#
_cell.length_a   1.000
_cell.length_b   1.000
_cell.length_c   1.000
_cell.angle_alpha   90.00
_cell.angle_beta   90.00
_cell.angle_gamma   90.00
#
_symmetry.space_group_name_H-M   'P 1'
#
loop_
_entity.id
_entity.type
_entity.pdbx_description
1 polymer ?
#
loop_
_entity_poly.entity_id
_entity_poly.type
_entity_poly.pdbx_seq_one_letter_code
_entity_poly.pdbx_strand_id
1 'polypeptide(L)'
;MENAKETRWAEPAAWITTLGSLLPLWLLSFAIMAEGFPRPPISREGAIISFVTAIAASIALVWKRWMTVELLLYSLFPFLLLFTFDEISTTYKTPFIIHCTLILTAGVVGYQRIRSSRQRRCLVLLAAAAVTLFAAAHAANSFWSMASDLGYEQCFPDAHGCAPLTGQETPWWILFFSF
;
A
#
# COMPACT_ATOMS: atom_id res chain seq x y z
N MET A 1 -31.59 -8.31 32.63
CA MET A 1 -30.45 -9.14 32.17
C MET A 1 -30.55 -9.34 30.65
N GLU A 2 -30.56 -8.24 29.91
CA GLU A 2 -30.57 -8.19 28.44
C GLU A 2 -29.35 -7.37 28.07
N ASN A 3 -28.19 -8.00 27.84
CA ASN A 3 -27.01 -7.31 27.28
C ASN A 3 -25.86 -8.24 26.82
N ALA A 4 -26.11 -9.56 26.66
CA ALA A 4 -25.06 -10.52 26.31
C ALA A 4 -25.21 -11.17 24.94
N LYS A 5 -26.30 -10.90 24.19
CA LYS A 5 -26.58 -11.57 22.91
C LYS A 5 -26.26 -10.74 21.66
N GLU A 6 -26.19 -9.42 21.81
CA GLU A 6 -25.99 -8.50 20.68
C GLU A 6 -24.51 -8.38 20.25
N THR A 7 -23.57 -8.84 21.07
CA THR A 7 -22.12 -8.76 20.80
C THR A 7 -21.56 -9.95 20.02
N ARG A 8 -22.34 -11.02 19.78
CA ARG A 8 -21.84 -12.26 19.16
C ARG A 8 -21.93 -12.31 17.63
N TRP A 9 -22.58 -11.33 17.00
CA TRP A 9 -22.85 -11.32 15.57
C TRP A 9 -22.44 -10.00 14.94
N ALA A 10 -21.19 -9.57 15.12
CA ALA A 10 -20.55 -8.77 14.08
C ALA A 10 -20.44 -9.68 12.85
N GLU A 11 -21.53 -9.73 12.07
CA GLU A 11 -21.89 -10.78 11.13
C GLU A 11 -20.71 -11.21 10.25
N PRO A 12 -20.44 -12.51 10.07
CA PRO A 12 -19.42 -13.01 9.15
C PRO A 12 -19.50 -12.38 7.75
N ALA A 13 -20.72 -12.06 7.29
CA ALA A 13 -20.98 -11.33 6.05
C ALA A 13 -20.31 -9.94 6.00
N ALA A 14 -20.26 -9.22 7.13
CA ALA A 14 -19.63 -7.90 7.24
C ALA A 14 -18.09 -7.98 7.18
N TRP A 15 -17.48 -9.10 7.57
CA TRP A 15 -16.04 -9.30 7.38
C TRP A 15 -15.70 -9.70 5.95
N ILE A 16 -16.55 -10.50 5.30
CA ILE A 16 -16.36 -10.86 3.89
C ILE A 16 -16.40 -9.61 3.00
N THR A 17 -17.34 -8.69 3.23
CA THR A 17 -17.40 -7.43 2.48
C THR A 17 -16.18 -6.55 2.74
N THR A 18 -15.71 -6.46 4.00
CA THR A 18 -14.47 -5.75 4.34
C THR A 18 -13.27 -6.34 3.59
N LEU A 19 -13.05 -7.65 3.71
CA LEU A 19 -11.95 -8.33 3.03
C LEU A 19 -12.03 -8.19 1.51
N GLY A 20 -13.24 -8.32 0.95
CA GLY A 20 -13.48 -8.11 -0.48
C GLY A 20 -13.10 -6.70 -0.93
N SER A 21 -13.48 -5.67 -0.17
CA SER A 21 -13.16 -4.27 -0.50
C SER A 21 -11.67 -3.91 -0.40
N LEU A 22 -10.87 -4.73 0.29
CA LEU A 22 -9.41 -4.57 0.34
C LEU A 22 -8.71 -5.14 -0.90
N LEU A 23 -9.38 -6.02 -1.65
CA LEU A 23 -8.77 -6.74 -2.76
C LEU A 23 -8.20 -5.80 -3.84
N PRO A 24 -8.92 -4.77 -4.33
CA PRO A 24 -8.36 -3.85 -5.33
C PRO A 24 -7.10 -3.12 -4.83
N LEU A 25 -7.11 -2.69 -3.57
CA LEU A 25 -5.97 -1.99 -2.96
C LEU A 25 -4.70 -2.86 -2.98
N TRP A 26 -4.82 -4.12 -2.54
CA TRP A 26 -3.67 -5.05 -2.52
C TRP A 26 -3.22 -5.45 -3.92
N LEU A 27 -4.15 -5.72 -4.84
CA LEU A 27 -3.81 -6.08 -6.21
C LEU A 27 -3.08 -4.94 -6.95
N LEU A 28 -3.51 -3.68 -6.74
CA LEU A 28 -2.80 -2.52 -7.28
C LEU A 28 -1.43 -2.34 -6.63
N SER A 29 -1.32 -2.60 -5.33
CA SER A 29 -0.04 -2.57 -4.61
C SER A 29 0.93 -3.63 -5.13
N PHE A 30 0.46 -4.83 -5.47
CA PHE A 30 1.29 -5.85 -6.12
C PHE A 30 1.68 -5.47 -7.56
N ALA A 31 0.77 -4.84 -8.31
CA ALA A 31 1.05 -4.42 -9.67
C ALA A 31 2.22 -3.41 -9.73
N ILE A 32 2.28 -2.44 -8.81
CA ILE A 32 3.35 -1.44 -8.78
C ILE A 32 4.68 -1.96 -8.23
N MET A 33 4.74 -3.18 -7.66
CA MET A 33 5.98 -3.81 -7.20
C MET A 33 6.78 -4.47 -8.33
N ALA A 34 6.28 -4.47 -9.56
CA ALA A 34 6.81 -5.27 -10.67
C ALA A 34 7.96 -4.65 -11.44
N GLU A 35 8.32 -3.42 -11.09
CA GLU A 35 9.42 -2.68 -11.72
C GLU A 35 10.55 -2.47 -10.72
N GLY A 36 11.78 -2.36 -11.19
CA GLY A 36 12.94 -2.02 -10.37
C GLY A 36 14.05 -3.06 -10.37
N PHE A 37 15.15 -2.71 -9.69
CA PHE A 37 16.34 -3.51 -9.54
C PHE A 37 16.78 -3.60 -8.06
N PRO A 38 17.25 -4.76 -7.56
CA PRO A 38 17.35 -6.06 -8.24
C PRO A 38 15.98 -6.63 -8.63
N ARG A 39 15.94 -7.76 -9.34
CA ARG A 39 14.72 -8.33 -9.91
C ARG A 39 13.56 -8.33 -8.88
N PRO A 40 12.39 -7.78 -9.24
CA PRO A 40 11.25 -7.70 -8.33
C PRO A 40 10.67 -9.07 -7.99
N PRO A 41 10.02 -9.20 -6.82
CA PRO A 41 9.41 -10.45 -6.38
C PRO A 41 8.19 -10.85 -7.23
N ILE A 42 7.57 -9.87 -7.89
CA ILE A 42 6.41 -10.08 -8.78
C ILE A 42 6.89 -10.06 -10.23
N SER A 43 6.53 -11.07 -11.02
CA SER A 43 6.82 -11.07 -12.45
C SER A 43 5.96 -10.04 -13.18
N ARG A 44 6.43 -9.60 -14.35
CA ARG A 44 5.68 -8.67 -15.20
C ARG A 44 4.27 -9.18 -15.53
N GLU A 45 4.14 -10.47 -15.82
CA GLU A 45 2.86 -11.12 -16.10
C GLU A 45 1.97 -11.11 -14.85
N GLY A 46 2.51 -11.43 -13.68
CA GLY A 46 1.79 -11.38 -12.40
C GLY A 46 1.29 -9.98 -12.08
N ALA A 47 2.06 -8.95 -12.42
CA ALA A 47 1.68 -7.55 -12.26
C ALA A 47 0.50 -7.15 -13.16
N ILE A 48 0.57 -7.51 -14.44
CA ILE A 48 -0.51 -7.28 -15.41
C ILE A 48 -1.79 -7.98 -14.97
N ILE A 49 -1.68 -9.25 -14.59
CA ILE A 49 -2.81 -10.02 -14.06
C ILE A 49 -3.38 -9.34 -12.82
N SER A 50 -2.53 -8.89 -11.89
CA SER A 50 -2.97 -8.21 -10.67
C SER A 50 -3.72 -6.91 -10.99
N PHE A 51 -3.18 -6.07 -11.87
CA PHE A 51 -3.80 -4.82 -12.31
C PHE A 51 -5.16 -5.05 -12.99
N VAL A 52 -5.23 -5.95 -13.97
CA VAL A 52 -6.50 -6.28 -14.65
C VAL A 52 -7.51 -6.87 -13.66
N THR A 53 -7.06 -7.74 -12.75
CA THR A 53 -7.91 -8.31 -11.71
C THR A 53 -8.42 -7.23 -10.75
N ALA A 54 -7.61 -6.21 -10.43
CA ALA A 54 -8.03 -5.09 -9.59
C ALA A 54 -9.17 -4.30 -10.23
N ILE A 55 -9.10 -4.05 -11.54
CA ILE A 55 -10.16 -3.39 -12.31
C ILE A 55 -11.44 -4.24 -12.27
N ALA A 56 -11.33 -5.52 -12.63
CA ALA A 56 -12.48 -6.43 -12.65
C ALA A 56 -13.13 -6.57 -11.26
N ALA A 57 -12.32 -6.73 -10.22
CA ALA A 57 -12.77 -6.80 -8.83
C ALA A 57 -13.46 -5.50 -8.40
N SER A 58 -12.88 -4.34 -8.74
CA SER A 58 -13.49 -3.03 -8.44
C SER A 58 -14.88 -2.89 -9.06
N ILE A 59 -15.03 -3.23 -10.35
CA ILE A 59 -16.32 -3.21 -11.05
C ILE A 59 -17.32 -4.14 -10.36
N ALA A 60 -16.92 -5.38 -10.08
CA ALA A 60 -17.79 -6.37 -9.44
C ALA A 60 -18.22 -5.95 -8.02
N LEU A 61 -17.31 -5.39 -7.22
CA LEU A 61 -17.59 -4.95 -5.84
C LEU A 61 -18.49 -3.71 -5.81
N VAL A 62 -18.31 -2.77 -6.73
CA VAL A 62 -19.21 -1.61 -6.87
C VAL A 62 -20.59 -2.05 -7.34
N TRP A 63 -20.68 -2.94 -8.34
CA TRP A 63 -21.95 -3.49 -8.80
C TRP A 63 -22.70 -4.20 -7.67
N LYS A 64 -22.01 -5.06 -6.90
CA LYS A 64 -22.60 -5.73 -5.73
C LYS A 64 -22.86 -4.79 -4.54
N ARG A 65 -22.51 -3.50 -4.65
CA ARG A 65 -22.60 -2.49 -3.57
C ARG A 65 -21.80 -2.87 -2.32
N TRP A 66 -20.74 -3.66 -2.48
CA TRP A 66 -19.80 -4.01 -1.41
C TRP A 66 -18.71 -2.95 -1.23
N MET A 67 -18.53 -2.08 -2.23
CA MET A 67 -17.57 -0.98 -2.20
C MET A 67 -18.25 0.33 -2.61
N THR A 68 -17.97 1.41 -1.88
CA THR A 68 -18.43 2.75 -2.23
C THR A 68 -17.42 3.44 -3.15
N VAL A 69 -17.83 4.55 -3.77
CA VAL A 69 -16.94 5.32 -4.66
C VAL A 69 -15.72 5.87 -3.91
N GLU A 70 -15.87 6.24 -2.64
CA GLU A 70 -14.76 6.69 -1.79
C GLU A 70 -13.71 5.59 -1.62
N LEU A 71 -14.15 4.35 -1.37
CA LEU A 71 -13.24 3.20 -1.26
C LEU A 71 -12.60 2.86 -2.60
N LEU A 72 -13.32 3.04 -3.73
CA LEU A 72 -12.74 2.90 -5.06
C LEU A 72 -11.59 3.88 -5.27
N LEU A 73 -11.85 5.17 -5.07
CA LEU A 73 -10.84 6.23 -5.23
C LEU A 73 -9.66 6.00 -4.26
N TYR A 74 -9.97 5.61 -3.02
CA TYR A 74 -8.97 5.30 -2.02
C TYR A 74 -8.10 4.08 -2.41
N SER A 75 -8.67 3.09 -3.08
CA SER A 75 -7.90 1.92 -3.56
C SER A 75 -6.89 2.27 -4.65
N LEU A 76 -7.01 3.45 -5.29
CA LEU A 76 -6.06 3.93 -6.32
C LEU A 76 -4.79 4.56 -5.73
N PHE A 77 -4.71 4.74 -4.41
CA PHE A 77 -3.52 5.31 -3.74
C PHE A 77 -2.18 4.65 -4.08
N PRO A 78 -2.08 3.34 -4.37
CA PRO A 78 -0.83 2.73 -4.82
C PRO A 78 -0.20 3.46 -6.02
N PHE A 79 -0.98 4.07 -6.93
CA PHE A 79 -0.40 4.84 -8.03
C PHE A 79 0.35 6.09 -7.58
N LEU A 80 -0.02 6.70 -6.44
CA LEU A 80 0.75 7.80 -5.85
C LEU A 80 2.07 7.31 -5.24
N LEU A 81 2.07 6.09 -4.69
CA LEU A 81 3.27 5.44 -4.18
C LEU A 81 4.24 5.07 -5.29
N LEU A 82 3.73 4.71 -6.47
CA LEU A 82 4.56 4.44 -7.65
C LEU A 82 5.44 5.65 -7.97
N PHE A 83 4.89 6.87 -8.00
CA PHE A 83 5.68 8.08 -8.23
C PHE A 83 6.73 8.34 -7.14
N THR A 84 6.39 8.08 -5.88
CA THR A 84 7.30 8.34 -4.74
C THR A 84 8.46 7.35 -4.68
N PHE A 85 8.22 6.12 -5.12
CA PHE A 85 9.18 5.03 -5.06
C PHE A 85 9.70 4.62 -6.43
N ASP A 86 9.40 5.39 -7.47
CA ASP A 86 10.05 5.23 -8.76
C ASP A 86 11.56 5.40 -8.51
N GLU A 87 12.40 4.61 -9.17
CA GLU A 87 13.85 4.58 -8.98
C GLU A 87 14.39 4.03 -7.64
N ILE A 88 13.57 3.87 -6.59
CA ILE A 88 14.03 3.21 -5.37
C ILE A 88 14.27 1.72 -5.63
N SER A 89 15.41 1.23 -5.18
CA SER A 89 15.79 -0.18 -5.30
C SER A 89 14.72 -1.10 -4.72
N THR A 90 14.44 -2.19 -5.44
CA THR A 90 13.43 -3.20 -5.08
C THR A 90 13.55 -3.67 -3.63
N THR A 91 14.79 -3.85 -3.15
CA THR A 91 15.10 -4.29 -1.77
C THR A 91 14.38 -3.45 -0.72
N TYR A 92 14.21 -2.15 -0.97
CA TYR A 92 13.57 -1.20 -0.06
C TYR A 92 12.14 -0.87 -0.48
N LYS A 93 11.92 -0.69 -1.78
CA LYS A 93 10.61 -0.33 -2.34
C LYS A 93 9.53 -1.34 -1.97
N THR A 94 9.80 -2.65 -2.10
CA THR A 94 8.81 -3.69 -1.80
C THR A 94 8.30 -3.60 -0.35
N PRO A 95 9.16 -3.64 0.69
CA PRO A 95 8.67 -3.53 2.06
C PRO A 95 8.02 -2.16 2.34
N PHE A 96 8.49 -1.05 1.73
CA PHE A 96 7.84 0.26 1.89
C PHE A 96 6.40 0.26 1.37
N ILE A 97 6.18 -0.27 0.16
CA ILE A 97 4.82 -0.40 -0.41
C ILE A 97 3.95 -1.29 0.47
N ILE A 98 4.48 -2.42 0.97
CA ILE A 98 3.71 -3.31 1.87
C ILE A 98 3.25 -2.56 3.12
N HIS A 99 4.15 -1.81 3.78
CA HIS A 99 3.80 -1.06 5.00
C HIS A 99 2.81 0.06 4.72
N CYS A 100 3.00 0.80 3.63
CA CYS A 100 2.03 1.79 3.16
C CYS A 100 0.64 1.15 2.92
N THR A 101 0.61 -0.03 2.30
CA THR A 101 -0.63 -0.77 2.02
C THR A 101 -1.31 -1.26 3.31
N LEU A 102 -0.54 -1.62 4.32
CA LEU A 102 -1.06 -1.98 5.65
C LEU A 102 -1.69 -0.78 6.36
N ILE A 103 -1.06 0.41 6.29
CA ILE A 103 -1.65 1.65 6.81
C ILE A 103 -2.96 1.97 6.06
N LEU A 104 -2.96 1.87 4.72
CA LEU A 104 -4.16 2.09 3.92
C LEU A 104 -5.26 1.07 4.28
N THR A 105 -4.91 -0.20 4.51
CA THR A 105 -5.82 -1.26 4.96
C THR A 105 -6.48 -0.88 6.29
N ALA A 106 -5.72 -0.36 7.25
CA ALA A 106 -6.28 0.14 8.51
C ALA A 106 -7.29 1.28 8.27
N GLY A 107 -7.03 2.16 7.31
CA GLY A 107 -7.97 3.20 6.87
C GLY A 107 -9.29 2.63 6.33
N VAL A 108 -9.24 1.62 5.45
CA VAL A 108 -10.44 0.95 4.91
C VAL A 108 -11.24 0.26 6.03
N VAL A 109 -10.56 -0.47 6.90
CA VAL A 109 -11.20 -1.14 8.05
C VAL A 109 -11.85 -0.11 8.97
N GLY A 110 -11.14 0.98 9.28
CA GLY A 110 -11.66 2.09 10.09
C GLY A 110 -12.89 2.75 9.46
N TYR A 111 -12.85 3.05 8.16
CA TYR A 111 -13.96 3.63 7.39
C TYR A 111 -15.24 2.79 7.47
N GLN A 112 -15.10 1.46 7.39
CA GLN A 112 -16.25 0.56 7.39
C GLN A 112 -16.77 0.24 8.79
N ARG A 113 -15.89 0.24 9.79
CA ARG A 113 -16.24 -0.19 11.17
C ARG A 113 -16.70 0.96 12.05
N ILE A 114 -16.30 2.20 11.76
CA ILE A 114 -16.72 3.35 12.56
C ILE A 114 -18.21 3.65 12.35
N ARG A 115 -19.01 3.52 13.41
CA ARG A 115 -20.43 3.87 13.40
C ARG A 115 -20.61 5.38 13.58
N SER A 116 -20.21 6.13 12.55
CA SER A 116 -20.29 7.59 12.55
C SER A 116 -20.82 8.17 11.24
N SER A 117 -20.95 9.49 11.15
CA SER A 117 -21.37 10.20 9.95
C SER A 117 -20.41 9.96 8.78
N ARG A 118 -20.91 10.10 7.54
CA ARG A 118 -20.08 9.94 6.32
C ARG A 118 -18.83 10.83 6.35
N GLN A 119 -18.97 12.07 6.83
CA GLN A 119 -17.84 13.00 6.97
C GLN A 119 -16.73 12.44 7.85
N ARG A 120 -17.05 11.93 9.05
CA ARG A 120 -16.06 11.34 9.96
C ARG A 120 -15.42 10.09 9.36
N ARG A 121 -16.17 9.27 8.63
CA ARG A 121 -15.61 8.12 7.90
C ARG A 121 -14.61 8.57 6.84
N CYS A 122 -14.96 9.57 6.02
CA CYS A 122 -14.04 10.13 5.03
C CYS A 122 -12.80 10.76 5.68
N LEU A 123 -12.93 11.39 6.85
CA LEU A 123 -11.79 11.89 7.60
C LEU A 123 -10.84 10.76 8.03
N VAL A 124 -11.35 9.57 8.37
CA VAL A 124 -10.50 8.39 8.65
C VAL A 124 -9.70 7.98 7.42
N LEU A 125 -10.33 7.93 6.24
CA LEU A 125 -9.61 7.65 4.99
C LEU A 125 -8.57 8.72 4.70
N LEU A 126 -8.93 10.00 4.80
CA LEU A 126 -8.00 11.11 4.55
C LEU A 126 -6.83 11.11 5.53
N ALA A 127 -7.07 10.83 6.81
CA ALA A 127 -6.02 10.72 7.82
C ALA A 127 -5.08 9.55 7.51
N ALA A 128 -5.62 8.36 7.19
CA ALA A 128 -4.81 7.22 6.82
C ALA A 128 -4.01 7.47 5.53
N ALA A 129 -4.61 8.09 4.51
CA ALA A 129 -3.92 8.52 3.30
C ALA A 129 -2.78 9.51 3.58
N ALA A 130 -3.01 10.52 4.42
CA ALA A 130 -2.00 11.50 4.79
C ALA A 130 -0.83 10.84 5.54
N VAL A 131 -1.12 9.95 6.49
CA VAL A 131 -0.10 9.16 7.21
C VAL A 131 0.69 8.29 6.24
N THR A 132 0.03 7.61 5.30
CA THR A 132 0.70 6.80 4.28
C THR A 132 1.63 7.63 3.41
N LEU A 133 1.16 8.77 2.88
CA LEU A 133 1.98 9.63 2.03
C LEU A 133 3.16 10.23 2.80
N PHE A 134 2.95 10.63 4.05
CA PHE A 134 4.02 11.11 4.91
C PHE A 134 5.07 10.02 5.17
N ALA A 135 4.64 8.81 5.53
CA ALA A 135 5.55 7.68 5.74
C ALA A 135 6.31 7.31 4.45
N ALA A 136 5.64 7.35 3.30
CA ALA A 136 6.27 7.11 2.01
C ALA A 136 7.33 8.16 1.68
N ALA A 137 6.99 9.45 1.82
CA ALA A 137 7.93 10.55 1.59
C ALA A 137 9.13 10.48 2.55
N HIS A 138 8.87 10.18 3.82
CA HIS A 138 9.92 10.00 4.82
C HIS A 138 10.85 8.84 4.43
N ALA A 139 10.31 7.66 4.13
CA ALA A 139 11.10 6.49 3.75
C ALA A 139 11.91 6.72 2.48
N ALA A 140 11.34 7.41 1.49
CA ALA A 140 12.04 7.81 0.27
C ALA A 140 13.20 8.77 0.57
N ASN A 141 12.97 9.81 1.38
CA ASN A 141 14.03 10.75 1.77
C ASN A 141 15.15 10.06 2.54
N SER A 142 14.82 9.18 3.49
CA SER A 142 15.79 8.39 4.24
C SER A 142 16.62 7.49 3.32
N PHE A 143 15.97 6.85 2.35
CA PHE A 143 16.65 6.04 1.33
C PHE A 143 17.61 6.88 0.49
N TRP A 144 17.16 8.03 -0.03
CA TRP A 144 18.00 8.88 -0.86
C TRP A 144 19.15 9.52 -0.09
N SER A 145 18.95 9.88 1.18
CA SER A 145 20.04 10.33 2.06
C SER A 145 21.10 9.25 2.23
N MET A 146 20.69 8.02 2.56
CA MET A 146 21.60 6.89 2.68
C MET A 146 22.31 6.60 1.35
N ALA A 147 21.60 6.62 0.23
CA ALA A 147 22.18 6.39 -1.09
C ALA A 147 23.23 7.47 -1.43
N SER A 148 22.97 8.72 -1.09
CA SER A 148 23.91 9.84 -1.23
C SER A 148 25.17 9.64 -0.41
N ASP A 149 25.01 9.30 0.88
CA ASP A 149 26.14 9.03 1.78
C ASP A 149 27.03 7.87 1.31
N LEU A 150 26.43 6.88 0.63
CA LEU A 150 27.13 5.75 0.03
C LEU A 150 27.73 6.06 -1.36
N GLY A 151 27.51 7.27 -1.91
CA GLY A 151 27.99 7.68 -3.23
C GLY A 151 27.23 7.06 -4.40
N TYR A 152 26.04 6.51 -4.18
CA TYR A 152 25.23 5.85 -5.23
C TYR A 152 24.54 6.82 -6.19
N GLU A 153 24.57 8.14 -5.95
CA GLU A 153 24.01 9.14 -6.86
C GLU A 153 24.61 9.07 -8.27
N GLN A 154 25.86 8.61 -8.41
CA GLN A 154 26.56 8.49 -9.69
C GLN A 154 26.44 7.09 -10.31
N CYS A 155 25.80 6.15 -9.63
CA CYS A 155 25.70 4.76 -10.07
C CYS A 155 24.27 4.24 -9.93
N PHE A 156 23.42 4.64 -10.88
CA PHE A 156 22.13 4.00 -11.04
C PHE A 156 22.33 2.48 -11.26
N PRO A 157 21.65 1.61 -10.49
CA PRO A 157 21.92 0.17 -10.47
C PRO A 157 21.87 -0.51 -11.85
N ASP A 158 21.14 0.07 -12.80
CA ASP A 158 20.94 -0.50 -14.14
C ASP A 158 21.94 -0.02 -15.19
N ALA A 159 22.66 1.09 -14.97
CA ALA A 159 23.44 1.76 -16.02
C ALA A 159 24.95 1.52 -15.96
N HIS A 160 25.52 1.28 -14.78
CA HIS A 160 26.98 1.34 -14.57
C HIS A 160 27.59 0.13 -13.85
N GLY A 161 26.80 -0.94 -13.61
CA GLY A 161 27.32 -2.20 -13.09
C GLY A 161 27.65 -2.20 -11.58
N CYS A 162 27.07 -1.29 -10.80
CA CYS A 162 27.20 -1.34 -9.35
C CYS A 162 26.45 -2.52 -8.75
N ALA A 163 26.98 -3.01 -7.62
CA ALA A 163 26.32 -4.05 -6.86
C ALA A 163 24.96 -3.54 -6.35
N PRO A 164 23.91 -4.38 -6.34
CA PRO A 164 22.64 -4.02 -5.73
C PRO A 164 22.84 -3.75 -4.24
N LEU A 165 22.12 -2.75 -3.71
CA LEU A 165 22.02 -2.56 -2.27
C LEU A 165 21.35 -3.79 -1.65
N THR A 166 22.10 -4.49 -0.79
CA THR A 166 21.66 -5.76 -0.20
C THR A 166 20.60 -5.56 0.88
N GLY A 167 20.56 -4.38 1.49
CA GLY A 167 19.70 -4.07 2.63
C GLY A 167 20.17 -4.73 3.94
N GLN A 168 21.37 -5.35 3.95
CA GLN A 168 21.94 -5.94 5.16
C GLN A 168 22.65 -4.89 6.01
N GLU A 169 23.32 -3.93 5.37
CA GLU A 169 24.06 -2.88 6.05
C GLU A 169 23.10 -1.85 6.68
N THR A 170 22.10 -1.44 5.90
CA THR A 170 21.03 -0.55 6.35
C THR A 170 19.68 -1.22 6.08
N PRO A 171 19.09 -1.88 7.09
CA PRO A 171 17.79 -2.50 6.92
C PRO A 171 16.67 -1.52 6.58
N TRP A 172 15.74 -1.94 5.72
CA TRP A 172 14.63 -1.10 5.28
C TRP A 172 13.79 -0.53 6.43
N TRP A 173 13.61 -1.27 7.53
CA TRP A 173 12.79 -0.80 8.64
C TRP A 173 13.42 0.38 9.37
N ILE A 174 14.76 0.51 9.34
CA ILE A 174 15.42 1.69 9.88
C ILE A 174 14.98 2.89 9.06
N LEU A 175 15.13 2.84 7.74
CA LEU A 175 14.76 3.94 6.84
C LEU A 175 13.28 4.32 6.91
N PHE A 176 12.40 3.35 7.18
CA PHE A 176 10.96 3.59 7.24
C PHE A 176 10.48 4.15 8.59
N PHE A 177 11.14 3.79 9.70
CA PHE A 177 10.69 4.13 11.05
C PHE A 177 11.61 5.10 11.81
N SER A 178 12.78 5.46 11.28
CA SER A 178 13.71 6.38 11.94
C SER A 178 13.29 7.84 11.76
N PHE A 179 12.50 8.36 12.70
CA PHE A 179 12.11 9.78 12.77
C PHE A 179 13.05 10.61 13.62
#